data_AF-A0A382V269-F1
#
_entry.id   AF-A0A382V269-F1
#
_cell.length_a   1.000
_cell.length_b   1.000
_cell.length_c   1.000
_cell.angle_alpha   90.00
_cell.angle_beta   90.00
_cell.angle_gamma   90.00
#
_symmetry.space_group_name_H-M   'P 1'
#
loop_
_entity.id
_entity.type
_entity.pdbx_description
1 polymer ?
#
loop_
_entity_poly.entity_id
_entity_poly.type
_entity_poly.pdbx_seq_one_letter_code
_entity_poly.pdbx_strand_id
1 'polypeptide(L)'
;MARMIPDLSDEQILAAHDSEAEARVYRSLRDQLADEVTVLYSVPWIETSKSGSTDGETDFVVIDPSRGILALEVKGGTSEVGPGGRWSTRGANGAIVPIKSPFQQGMKS
;
A
#
# COMPACT_ATOMS: atom_id res chain seq x y z
N MET A 1 -0.42 20.32 0.27
CA MET A 1 0.07 19.01 0.72
C MET A 1 -1.06 18.36 1.48
N ALA A 2 -1.35 17.10 1.22
CA ALA A 2 -2.40 16.37 1.93
C ALA A 2 -2.11 16.30 3.42
N ARG A 3 -3.18 16.12 4.20
CA ARG A 3 -3.09 15.86 5.63
C ARG A 3 -2.76 14.38 5.85
N MET A 4 -1.52 14.09 6.27
CA MET A 4 -1.09 12.74 6.61
C MET A 4 -1.41 12.38 8.06
N ILE A 5 -1.85 11.14 8.31
CA ILE A 5 -2.09 10.60 9.65
C ILE A 5 -1.53 9.17 9.73
N PRO A 6 -0.50 8.91 10.55
CA PRO A 6 0.34 9.91 11.22
C PRO A 6 1.14 10.75 10.20
N ASP A 7 1.52 11.97 10.60
CA ASP A 7 2.47 12.81 9.86
C ASP A 7 3.89 12.40 10.25
N LEU A 8 4.58 11.71 9.33
CA LEU A 8 5.85 11.05 9.56
C LEU A 8 6.96 11.67 8.72
N SER A 9 8.18 11.69 9.28
CA SER A 9 9.39 11.94 8.51
C SER A 9 9.78 10.72 7.66
N ASP A 10 10.60 10.94 6.64
CA ASP A 10 11.12 9.88 5.78
C ASP A 10 11.87 8.79 6.58
N GLU A 11 12.61 9.18 7.63
CA GLU A 11 13.33 8.27 8.51
C GLU A 11 12.37 7.40 9.32
N GLN A 12 11.26 7.96 9.81
CA GLN A 12 10.24 7.22 10.56
C GLN A 12 9.51 6.21 9.69
N ILE A 13 9.23 6.54 8.43
CA ILE A 13 8.56 5.64 7.48
C ILE A 13 9.46 4.43 7.18
N LEU A 14 10.74 4.67 6.86
CA LEU A 14 11.70 3.60 6.59
C LEU A 14 11.90 2.71 7.82
N ALA A 15 11.94 3.28 9.02
CA ALA A 15 12.08 2.52 10.26
C ALA A 15 10.85 1.65 10.59
N ALA A 16 9.65 2.06 10.19
CA ALA A 16 8.40 1.38 10.52
C ALA A 16 8.14 0.15 9.63
N HIS A 17 8.46 0.22 8.33
CA HIS A 17 8.03 -0.80 7.36
C HIS A 17 9.15 -1.38 6.49
N ASP A 18 10.41 -0.91 6.61
CA ASP A 18 11.57 -1.33 5.78
C ASP A 18 11.25 -1.38 4.26
N SER A 19 10.35 -0.50 3.82
CA SER A 19 9.74 -0.51 2.49
C SER A 19 10.00 0.81 1.78
N GLU A 20 11.03 0.84 0.93
CA GLU A 20 11.29 2.01 0.07
C GLU A 20 10.11 2.35 -0.84
N ALA A 21 9.33 1.34 -1.25
CA ALA A 21 8.19 1.51 -2.14
C ALA A 21 7.07 2.30 -1.44
N GLU A 22 6.70 1.92 -0.22
CA GLU A 22 5.73 2.67 0.59
C GLU A 22 6.24 4.08 0.90
N ALA A 23 7.52 4.24 1.24
CA ALA A 23 8.09 5.56 1.50
C ALA A 23 7.97 6.51 0.29
N ARG A 24 8.14 5.99 -0.94
CA ARG A 24 7.94 6.76 -2.18
C ARG A 24 6.47 7.12 -2.40
N VAL A 25 5.56 6.19 -2.11
CA VAL A 25 4.11 6.43 -2.23
C VAL A 25 3.64 7.45 -1.20
N TYR A 26 4.05 7.29 0.07
CA TYR A 26 3.75 8.24 1.15
C TYR A 26 4.13 9.66 0.77
N ARG A 27 5.38 9.87 0.31
CA ARG A 27 5.86 11.18 -0.16
C ARG A 27 5.01 11.72 -1.31
N SER A 28 4.69 10.89 -2.29
CA SER A 28 3.87 11.30 -3.44
C SER A 28 2.47 11.72 -3.01
N LEU A 29 1.84 10.98 -2.10
CA LEU A 29 0.52 11.32 -1.55
C LEU A 29 0.58 12.62 -0.74
N ARG A 30 1.55 12.77 0.16
CA ARG A 30 1.75 14.00 0.96
C ARG A 30 1.95 15.22 0.07
N ASP A 31 2.87 15.11 -0.89
CA ASP A 31 3.39 16.28 -1.60
C ASP A 31 2.50 16.71 -2.78
N GLN A 32 1.78 15.77 -3.42
CA GLN A 32 1.05 16.04 -4.66
C GLN A 32 -0.47 16.18 -4.49
N LEU A 33 -1.03 15.68 -3.39
CA LEU A 33 -2.47 15.83 -3.13
C LEU A 33 -2.78 17.17 -2.45
N ALA A 34 -4.01 17.62 -2.67
CA ALA A 34 -4.53 18.86 -2.12
C ALA A 34 -4.73 18.74 -0.59
N ASP A 35 -4.76 19.88 0.11
CA ASP A 35 -4.77 19.92 1.58
C ASP A 35 -6.11 19.50 2.21
N GLU A 36 -7.19 19.50 1.44
CA GLU A 36 -8.47 18.90 1.81
C GLU A 36 -8.45 17.37 1.85
N VAL A 37 -7.49 16.72 1.19
CA VAL A 37 -7.36 15.27 1.17
C VAL A 37 -6.65 14.80 2.44
N THR A 38 -7.26 13.84 3.13
CA THR A 38 -6.65 13.17 4.28
C THR A 38 -6.16 11.78 3.89
N VAL A 39 -4.95 11.43 4.28
CA VAL A 39 -4.36 10.11 4.03
C VAL A 39 -4.04 9.47 5.36
N LEU A 40 -4.68 8.34 5.65
CA LEU A 40 -4.32 7.47 6.76
C LEU A 40 -3.25 6.49 6.27
N TYR A 41 -2.18 6.32 7.03
CA TYR A 41 -1.08 5.40 6.72
C TYR A 41 -1.02 4.29 7.78
N SER A 42 -0.75 3.06 7.33
CA SER A 42 -0.61 1.89 8.19
C SER A 42 -1.87 1.65 9.03
N VAL A 43 -2.99 1.35 8.37
CA VAL A 43 -4.32 1.32 9.01
C VAL A 43 -4.70 -0.09 9.45
N PRO A 44 -4.58 -0.44 10.76
CA PRO A 44 -5.02 -1.73 11.24
C PRO A 44 -6.54 -1.82 11.25
N TRP A 45 -7.06 -3.01 10.98
CA TRP A 45 -8.48 -3.29 11.08
C TRP A 45 -8.73 -4.71 11.60
N ILE A 46 -9.95 -4.95 12.10
CA ILE A 46 -10.38 -6.25 12.59
C ILE A 46 -11.69 -6.63 11.91
N GLU A 47 -11.70 -7.76 11.21
CA GLU A 47 -12.93 -8.39 10.74
C GLU A 47 -13.36 -9.43 11.77
N THR A 48 -14.60 -9.31 12.28
CA THR A 48 -15.16 -10.29 13.21
C THR A 48 -16.21 -11.16 12.51
N SER A 49 -16.04 -12.47 12.61
CA SER A 49 -16.93 -13.47 12.04
C SER A 49 -17.40 -14.46 13.10
N LYS A 50 -18.37 -15.32 12.75
CA LYS A 50 -18.82 -16.41 13.65
C LYS A 50 -17.72 -17.43 13.98
N SER A 51 -16.71 -17.55 13.12
CA SER A 51 -15.59 -18.48 13.26
C SER A 51 -14.38 -17.89 14.00
N GLY A 52 -14.42 -16.61 14.36
CA GLY A 52 -13.32 -15.90 14.99
C GLY A 52 -13.10 -14.50 14.38
N SER A 53 -12.09 -13.81 14.88
CA SER A 53 -11.66 -12.50 14.37
C SER A 53 -10.35 -12.64 13.60
N THR A 54 -10.25 -11.91 12.49
CA THR A 54 -9.04 -11.78 11.68
C THR A 54 -8.56 -10.34 11.79
N ASP A 55 -7.27 -10.16 12.06
CA ASP A 55 -6.56 -8.90 11.97
C ASP A 55 -6.00 -8.70 10.55
N GLY A 56 -6.09 -7.45 10.08
CA GLY A 56 -5.56 -7.03 8.80
C GLY A 56 -5.05 -5.60 8.88
N GLU A 57 -4.42 -5.16 7.80
CA GLU A 57 -3.83 -3.83 7.69
C GLU A 57 -3.97 -3.33 6.25
N THR A 58 -4.13 -2.02 6.09
CA THR A 58 -4.23 -1.36 4.79
C THR A 58 -3.21 -0.24 4.72
N ASP A 59 -2.25 -0.36 3.78
CA ASP A 59 -1.07 0.50 3.71
C ASP A 59 -1.49 1.98 3.69
N PHE A 60 -2.46 2.34 2.84
CA PHE A 60 -3.00 3.70 2.76
C PHE A 60 -4.52 3.74 2.58
N VAL A 61 -5.17 4.65 3.31
CA VAL A 61 -6.57 5.04 3.07
C VAL A 61 -6.62 6.53 2.73
N VAL A 62 -6.91 6.84 1.48
CA VAL A 62 -7.04 8.20 0.94
C VAL A 62 -8.49 8.63 0.99
N ILE A 63 -8.76 9.76 1.65
CA ILE A 63 -10.10 10.31 1.87
C ILE A 63 -10.17 11.68 1.21
N ASP A 64 -10.87 11.75 0.08
CA ASP A 64 -11.18 12.99 -0.65
C ASP A 64 -12.65 13.35 -0.38
N PRO A 65 -12.93 14.50 0.27
CA PRO A 65 -14.31 14.90 0.61
C PRO A 65 -15.27 14.99 -0.59
N SER A 66 -14.73 15.21 -1.79
CA SER A 66 -15.50 15.36 -3.03
C SER A 66 -15.63 14.08 -3.85
N ARG A 67 -14.75 13.09 -3.64
CA ARG A 67 -14.65 11.87 -4.47
C ARG A 67 -14.85 10.57 -3.71
N GLY A 68 -14.76 10.59 -2.38
CA GLY A 68 -14.92 9.41 -1.52
C GLY A 68 -13.59 8.86 -1.01
N ILE A 69 -13.53 7.53 -0.83
CA ILE A 69 -12.43 6.83 -0.16
C ILE A 69 -11.76 5.85 -1.12
N LEU A 70 -10.43 5.80 -1.09
CA LEU A 70 -9.60 4.85 -1.81
C LEU A 70 -8.66 4.13 -0.84
N ALA A 71 -8.76 2.81 -0.75
CA ALA A 71 -7.74 1.96 -0.12
C ALA A 71 -6.66 1.62 -1.16
N LEU A 72 -5.39 1.78 -0.79
CA LEU A 72 -4.26 1.61 -1.69
C LEU A 72 -3.17 0.75 -1.03
N GLU A 73 -2.98 -0.43 -1.61
CA GLU A 73 -1.94 -1.38 -1.21
C GLU A 73 -0.72 -1.27 -2.11
N VAL A 74 0.43 -1.12 -1.47
CA VAL A 74 1.73 -0.98 -2.12
C VAL A 74 2.43 -2.32 -2.15
N LYS A 75 3.05 -2.62 -3.29
CA LYS A 75 3.88 -3.82 -3.47
C LYS A 75 5.21 -3.38 -4.06
N GLY A 76 6.28 -3.65 -3.31
CA GLY A 76 7.63 -3.31 -3.74
C GLY A 76 8.13 -4.17 -4.90
N GLY A 77 9.18 -3.70 -5.56
CA GLY A 77 9.82 -4.39 -6.68
C GLY A 77 9.11 -4.18 -8.02
N THR A 78 9.67 -4.77 -9.07
CA THR A 78 9.10 -4.70 -10.43
C THR A 78 8.20 -5.92 -10.64
N SER A 79 6.88 -5.71 -10.66
CA SER A 79 5.91 -6.77 -10.98
C SER A 79 5.59 -6.77 -12.47
N GLU A 80 5.59 -7.96 -13.06
CA GLU A 80 5.24 -8.21 -14.46
C GLU A 80 4.08 -9.19 -14.53
N VAL A 81 3.14 -8.95 -15.46
CA VAL A 81 2.03 -9.87 -15.75
C VAL A 81 2.19 -10.43 -17.16
N GLY A 82 2.39 -11.74 -17.25
CA GLY A 82 2.50 -12.46 -18.51
C GLY A 82 1.16 -13.05 -18.99
N PRO A 83 1.15 -13.72 -20.16
CA PRO A 83 -0.04 -14.40 -20.68
C PRO A 83 -0.66 -15.36 -19.66
N GLY A 84 -1.99 -15.33 -19.58
CA GLY A 84 -2.76 -16.11 -18.61
C GLY A 84 -2.77 -15.55 -17.20
N GLY A 85 -2.36 -14.29 -17.00
CA GLY A 85 -2.38 -13.64 -15.68
C GLY A 85 -1.29 -14.14 -14.72
N ARG A 86 -0.20 -14.70 -15.26
CA ARG A 86 0.93 -15.19 -14.46
C ARG A 86 1.79 -14.01 -14.02
N TRP A 87 1.94 -13.87 -12.72
CA TRP A 87 2.74 -12.80 -12.12
C TRP A 87 4.17 -13.25 -11.89
N SER A 88 5.10 -12.35 -12.15
CA SER A 88 6.52 -12.52 -11.82
C SER A 88 7.11 -11.22 -11.32
N THR A 89 8.17 -11.32 -10.53
CA THR A 89 9.02 -10.17 -10.18
C THR A 89 10.35 -10.25 -10.91
N ARG A 90 10.93 -9.09 -11.23
CA ARG A 90 12.27 -8.97 -11.77
C ARG A 90 13.21 -8.43 -10.71
N GLY A 91 14.20 -9.24 -10.31
CA GLY A 91 15.27 -8.83 -9.40
C GLY A 91 16.28 -7.89 -10.06
N ALA A 92 17.11 -7.22 -9.26
CA ALA A 92 18.15 -6.30 -9.73
C ALA A 92 19.19 -6.96 -10.66
N ASN A 93 19.38 -8.27 -10.53
CA ASN A 93 20.24 -9.09 -11.41
C ASN A 93 19.55 -9.52 -12.71
N GLY A 94 18.32 -9.05 -12.97
CA GLY A 94 17.52 -9.40 -14.15
C GLY A 94 16.77 -10.73 -14.04
N ALA A 95 16.94 -11.49 -12.95
CA ALA A 95 16.25 -12.77 -12.76
C ALA A 95 14.73 -12.57 -12.63
N ILE A 96 13.97 -13.39 -13.36
CA ILE A 96 12.51 -13.40 -13.32
C ILE A 96 12.07 -14.54 -12.41
N VAL A 97 11.34 -14.21 -11.35
CA VAL A 97 10.84 -15.17 -10.36
C VAL A 97 9.32 -15.13 -10.36
N PRO A 98 8.61 -16.26 -10.54
CA PRO A 98 7.16 -16.32 -10.41
C PRO A 98 6.71 -15.91 -9.00
N ILE A 99 5.66 -15.11 -8.91
CA ILE A 99 5.06 -14.67 -7.64
C ILE A 99 3.56 -14.94 -7.61
N LYS A 100 2.96 -14.88 -6.42
CA LYS A 100 1.51 -14.82 -6.28
C LYS A 100 1.00 -13.51 -6.87
N SER A 101 -0.27 -13.49 -7.28
CA SER A 101 -0.91 -12.26 -7.78
C SER A 101 -0.90 -11.18 -6.70
N PRO A 102 -0.18 -10.06 -6.89
CA PRO A 102 -0.15 -8.96 -5.92
C PRO A 102 -1.55 -8.37 -5.70
N PHE A 103 -2.37 -8.35 -6.76
CA PHE A 103 -3.76 -7.94 -6.71
C PHE A 103 -4.60 -8.86 -5.81
N GLN A 104 -4.50 -10.19 -6.00
CA GLN A 104 -5.24 -11.13 -5.14
C GLN A 104 -4.73 -11.13 -3.70
N GLN A 105 -3.46 -10.80 -3.48
CA GLN A 105 -2.93 -10.59 -2.14
C GLN A 105 -3.60 -9.38 -1.49
N GLY A 106 -3.66 -8.23 -2.18
CA GLY A 106 -4.34 -7.04 -1.68
C GLY A 106 -5.85 -7.21 -1.46
N MET A 107 -6.53 -8.10 -2.20
CA MET A 107 -7.94 -8.43 -1.94
C MET A 107 -8.17 -9.24 -0.66
N LYS A 108 -7.12 -9.84 -0.10
CA LYS A 108 -7.17 -10.65 1.12
C LYS A 108 -6.44 -9.99 2.29
N SER A 109 -5.74 -8.88 2.02
CA SER A 109 -5.19 -7.99 3.05
C SER A 109 -6.30 -7.46 3.90
#